data_AF-A0A3A4QMP6-F1
#
_entry.id   AF-A0A3A4QMP6-F1
#
_cell.length_a   1.000
_cell.length_b   1.000
_cell.length_c   1.000
_cell.angle_alpha   90.00
_cell.angle_beta   90.00
_cell.angle_gamma   90.00
#
_symmetry.space_group_name_H-M   'P 1'
#
loop_
_entity.id
_entity.type
_entity.pdbx_description
1 polymer ?
#
loop_
_entity_poly.entity_id
_entity_poly.type
_entity_poly.pdbx_seq_one_letter_code
_entity_poly.pdbx_strand_id
1 'polypeptide(L)'
;MAEKIRFDLQDLEASAEGVLDTRGRKGEANVPVHFASVRLHVKIKTTESDERVKRLIELAERYCPVQSLIRAAVPDFEVTWERL
;
A
#
# COMPACT_ATOMS: atom_id res chain seq x y z
N MET A 1 4.46 -10.87 -6.78
CA MET A 1 4.97 -11.83 -5.78
C MET A 1 4.27 -13.18 -5.87
N ALA A 2 2.95 -13.22 -6.12
CA ALA A 2 2.18 -14.46 -6.18
C ALA A 2 2.82 -15.58 -7.03
N GLU A 3 3.18 -15.29 -8.28
CA GLU A 3 3.85 -16.26 -9.17
C GLU A 3 5.14 -16.84 -8.58
N LYS A 4 5.98 -16.00 -7.95
CA LYS A 4 7.29 -16.41 -7.38
C LYS A 4 7.15 -17.44 -6.25
N ILE A 5 6.03 -17.41 -5.54
CA ILE A 5 5.72 -18.35 -4.45
C ILE A 5 4.68 -19.40 -4.86
N ARG A 6 4.33 -19.47 -6.15
CA ARG A 6 3.28 -20.34 -6.70
C ARG A 6 1.98 -20.20 -5.89
N PHE A 7 1.55 -18.96 -5.70
CA PHE A 7 0.32 -18.62 -4.98
C PHE A 7 -0.82 -18.44 -5.98
N ASP A 8 -1.95 -19.10 -5.72
CA ASP A 8 -3.17 -18.98 -6.53
C ASP A 8 -3.89 -17.65 -6.23
N LEU A 9 -3.52 -16.59 -6.95
CA LEU A 9 -4.19 -15.30 -6.90
C LEU A 9 -5.21 -15.23 -8.04
N GLN A 10 -6.49 -15.27 -7.71
CA GLN A 10 -7.59 -15.32 -8.68
C GLN A 10 -8.01 -13.91 -9.11
N ASP A 11 -7.98 -12.96 -8.17
CA ASP A 11 -8.28 -11.56 -8.44
C ASP A 11 -7.57 -10.65 -7.44
N LEU A 12 -7.36 -9.39 -7.84
CA LEU A 12 -6.79 -8.35 -6.99
C LEU A 12 -7.38 -6.99 -7.36
N GLU A 13 -7.95 -6.32 -6.37
CA GLU A 13 -8.35 -4.92 -6.44
C GLU A 13 -7.51 -4.10 -5.48
N ALA A 14 -7.11 -2.90 -5.89
CA ALA A 14 -6.40 -1.98 -5.01
C ALA A 14 -6.94 -0.56 -5.19
N SER A 15 -7.20 0.11 -4.08
CA SER A 15 -7.57 1.53 -4.04
C SER A 15 -6.67 2.27 -3.06
N ALA A 16 -6.39 3.53 -3.37
CA ALA A 16 -5.57 4.38 -2.53
C ALA A 16 -6.12 5.79 -2.44
N GLU A 17 -6.01 6.38 -1.26
CA GLU A 17 -6.39 7.76 -0.96
C GLU A 17 -5.21 8.48 -0.32
N GLY A 18 -5.08 9.78 -0.61
CA GLY A 18 -3.99 10.59 -0.08
C GLY A 18 -4.43 12.01 0.25
N VAL A 19 -3.98 12.52 1.39
CA VAL A 19 -4.22 13.90 1.83
C VAL A 19 -2.97 14.72 1.60
N LEU A 20 -3.11 15.91 1.03
CA LEU A 20 -2.00 16.85 0.82
C LEU A 20 -2.41 18.28 1.14
N ASP A 21 -1.50 19.06 1.73
CA ASP A 21 -1.72 20.48 1.92
C ASP A 21 -1.24 21.25 0.68
N THR A 22 -2.20 21.75 -0.09
CA THR A 22 -1.92 22.42 -1.36
C THR A 22 -1.14 23.73 -1.19
N ARG A 23 -1.16 24.33 0.00
CA ARG A 23 -0.45 25.58 0.30
C ARG A 23 1.06 25.40 0.19
N GLY A 24 1.58 24.24 0.55
CA GLY A 24 3.02 23.93 0.46
C GLY A 24 3.52 24.05 -0.98
N ARG A 25 2.87 23.35 -1.93
CA ARG A 25 3.25 23.41 -3.36
C ARG A 25 2.98 24.76 -4.03
N LYS A 26 2.11 25.58 -3.45
CA LYS A 26 1.86 26.95 -3.91
C LYS A 26 2.80 27.99 -3.29
N GLY A 27 3.65 27.59 -2.33
CA GLY A 27 4.51 28.52 -1.58
C GLY A 27 3.74 29.41 -0.60
N GLU A 28 2.51 29.05 -0.24
CA GLU A 28 1.62 29.84 0.63
C GLU A 28 1.80 29.50 2.13
N ALA A 29 2.42 28.36 2.45
CA ALA A 29 2.69 27.94 3.82
C ALA A 29 3.97 27.09 3.92
N ASN A 30 4.66 27.17 5.07
CA ASN A 30 5.82 26.31 5.37
C ASN A 30 5.36 24.93 5.86
N VAL A 31 4.84 24.12 4.94
CA VAL A 31 4.38 22.74 5.16
C VAL A 31 5.01 21.81 4.12
N PRO A 32 5.19 20.51 4.42
CA PRO A 32 5.72 19.57 3.43
C PRO A 32 4.86 19.53 2.16
N VAL A 33 5.52 19.39 1.00
CA VAL A 33 4.85 19.33 -0.31
C VAL A 33 4.34 17.94 -0.68
N HIS A 34 4.83 16.90 0.01
CA HIS A 34 4.37 15.52 -0.17
C HIS A 34 3.06 15.26 0.57
N PHE A 35 2.50 14.07 0.42
CA PHE A 35 1.29 13.66 1.15
C PHE A 35 1.52 13.74 2.66
N ALA A 36 0.50 14.25 3.36
CA ALA A 36 0.42 14.24 4.81
C ALA A 36 0.00 12.86 5.32
N SER A 37 -0.93 12.20 4.62
CA SER A 37 -1.32 10.83 4.88
C SER A 37 -1.66 10.08 3.60
N VAL A 38 -1.49 8.76 3.62
CA VAL A 38 -1.85 7.85 2.54
C VAL A 38 -2.51 6.60 3.12
N ARG A 39 -3.63 6.17 2.53
CA ARG A 39 -4.34 4.93 2.85
C ARG A 39 -4.38 4.03 1.63
N LEU A 40 -3.86 2.81 1.75
CA LEU A 40 -3.91 1.78 0.71
C LEU A 40 -4.80 0.64 1.17
N HIS A 41 -5.81 0.31 0.38
CA HIS A 41 -6.70 -0.83 0.59
C HIS A 41 -6.48 -1.83 -0.53
N VAL A 42 -6.08 -3.05 -0.19
CA VAL A 42 -5.88 -4.13 -1.15
C VAL A 42 -6.85 -5.26 -0.85
N LYS A 43 -7.61 -5.67 -1.86
CA LYS A 43 -8.53 -6.80 -1.79
C LYS A 43 -8.03 -7.91 -2.70
N ILE A 44 -8.00 -9.13 -2.19
CA ILE A 44 -7.57 -10.29 -2.97
C ILE A 44 -8.61 -11.40 -2.94
N LYS A 45 -8.76 -12.10 -4.07
CA LYS A 45 -9.56 -13.33 -4.15
C LYS A 45 -8.63 -14.52 -4.33
N THR A 46 -8.78 -15.53 -3.48
CA THR A 46 -7.91 -16.71 -3.45
C THR A 46 -8.54 -17.84 -2.63
N THR A 47 -8.19 -19.08 -2.96
CA THR A 47 -8.52 -20.28 -2.16
C THR A 47 -7.36 -20.74 -1.27
N GLU A 48 -6.28 -19.97 -1.20
CA GLU A 48 -5.08 -20.28 -0.42
C GLU A 48 -5.30 -20.09 1.09
N SER A 49 -4.50 -20.78 1.90
CA SER A 49 -4.60 -20.69 3.37
C SER A 49 -4.20 -19.31 3.92
N ASP A 50 -4.62 -19.02 5.15
CA ASP A 50 -4.29 -17.76 5.84
C ASP A 50 -2.78 -17.56 6.00
N GLU A 51 -2.04 -18.64 6.26
CA GLU A 51 -0.57 -18.59 6.36
C GLU A 51 0.06 -18.22 5.02
N ARG A 52 -0.49 -18.74 3.91
CA ARG A 52 0.00 -18.42 2.56
C ARG A 52 -0.36 -17.00 2.16
N VAL A 53 -1.55 -16.51 2.52
CA VAL A 53 -1.92 -15.11 2.34
C VAL A 53 -1.01 -14.19 3.13
N LYS A 54 -0.76 -14.49 4.41
CA LYS A 54 0.18 -13.73 5.24
C LYS A 54 1.57 -13.69 4.59
N ARG A 55 2.04 -14.83 4.07
CA ARG A 55 3.33 -14.91 3.38
C ARG A 55 3.37 -14.05 2.10
N LEU A 56 2.30 -14.05 1.32
CA LEU A 56 2.16 -13.19 0.14
C LEU A 56 2.25 -11.71 0.55
N ILE A 57 1.48 -11.30 1.56
CA ILE A 57 1.43 -9.93 2.07
C ILE A 57 2.82 -9.48 2.53
N GLU A 58 3.48 -10.25 3.39
CA GLU A 58 4.83 -9.94 3.88
C GLU A 58 5.83 -9.71 2.75
N LEU A 59 5.79 -10.55 1.71
CA LEU A 59 6.70 -10.43 0.56
C LEU A 59 6.33 -9.26 -0.34
N ALA A 60 5.03 -9.04 -0.60
CA ALA A 60 4.56 -7.93 -1.41
C ALA A 60 4.95 -6.59 -0.76
N GLU A 61 4.70 -6.44 0.54
CA GLU A 61 5.03 -5.23 1.28
C GLU A 61 6.52 -4.98 1.40
N ARG A 62 7.31 -6.04 1.67
CA ARG A 62 8.78 -5.92 1.80
C ARG A 62 9.45 -5.47 0.51
N TYR A 63 8.94 -5.92 -0.63
CA TYR A 63 9.58 -5.70 -1.94
C TYR A 63 8.84 -4.67 -2.81
N CYS A 64 7.82 -3.99 -2.30
CA CYS A 64 7.14 -2.92 -3.05
C CYS A 64 7.95 -1.61 -2.92
N PRO A 65 8.60 -1.13 -4.00
CA PRO A 65 9.42 0.07 -3.94
C PRO A 65 8.58 1.33 -3.67
N VAL A 66 7.34 1.38 -4.18
CA VAL A 66 6.41 2.48 -3.94
C VAL A 66 6.03 2.55 -2.46
N GLN A 67 5.68 1.41 -1.85
CA GLN A 67 5.39 1.34 -0.42
C GLN A 67 6.60 1.77 0.42
N SER A 68 7.80 1.31 0.06
CA SER A 68 9.03 1.70 0.77
C SER A 68 9.27 3.21 0.69
N LEU A 69 9.04 3.83 -0.47
CA LEU A 69 9.20 5.27 -0.65
C LEU A 69 8.18 6.05 0.17
N ILE A 70 6.91 5.65 0.13
CA ILE A 70 5.85 6.33 0.89
C ILE A 70 6.12 6.20 2.39
N ARG A 71 6.50 5.02 2.89
CA ARG A 71 6.87 4.84 4.31
C ARG A 71 8.03 5.73 4.75
N ALA A 72 8.98 6.01 3.85
CA ALA A 72 10.11 6.88 4.16
C ALA A 72 9.72 8.36 4.21
N ALA A 73 8.74 8.79 3.40
CA ALA A 73 8.35 10.20 3.27
C ALA A 73 7.11 10.58 4.08
N VAL A 74 6.20 9.64 4.34
CA VAL A 74 4.86 9.89 4.91
C VAL A 74 4.73 9.09 6.21
N PRO A 75 4.85 9.75 7.39
CA PRO A 75 4.72 9.08 8.68
C PRO A 75 3.33 8.45 8.90
N ASP A 76 2.26 9.07 8.37
CA ASP A 76 0.88 8.56 8.44
C ASP A 76 0.54 7.78 7.17
N PHE A 77 1.13 6.59 7.04
CA PHE A 77 0.84 5.67 5.95
C PHE A 77 0.36 4.32 6.47
N GLU A 78 -0.81 3.91 5.99
CA GLU A 78 -1.47 2.68 6.40
C GLU A 78 -1.81 1.82 5.18
N VAL A 79 -1.62 0.50 5.33
CA VAL A 79 -1.99 -0.50 4.34
C VAL A 79 -2.92 -1.49 5.01
N THR A 80 -4.03 -1.79 4.36
CA THR A 80 -4.98 -2.81 4.81
C THR A 80 -5.18 -3.85 3.71
N TRP A 81 -5.38 -5.09 4.15
CA TRP A 81 -5.60 -6.24 3.27
C TRP A 81 -6.92 -6.90 3.64
N GLU A 82 -7.74 -7.18 2.63
CA GLU A 82 -9.02 -7.87 2.75
C GLU A 82 -9.03 -9.07 1.80
N ARG A 83 -9.59 -10.21 2.25
CA ARG A 83 -9.89 -11.34 1.36
C ARG A 83 -11.36 -11.27 0.95
N LEU A 84 -11.61 -11.31 -0.36
CA LEU A 84 -12.94 -11.36 -0.98
C LEU A 84 -13.55 -12.77 -0.92
#